data_AF-A0A3N4K049-F1
#
_entry.id   AF-A0A3N4K049-F1
#
_cell.length_a   1.000
_cell.length_b   1.000
_cell.length_c   1.000
_cell.angle_alpha   90.00
_cell.angle_beta   90.00
_cell.angle_gamma   90.00
#
_symmetry.space_group_name_H-M   'P 1'
#
loop_
_entity.id
_entity.type
_entity.pdbx_description
1 polymer ?
#
loop_
_entity_poly.entity_id
_entity_poly.type
_entity_poly.pdbx_seq_one_letter_code
_entity_poly.pdbx_strand_id
1 'polypeptide(L)'
;MLTLLPAFMLAGCEQITLDGEDENSAEHGTIHWHLCPQPSSSDALVVPAVVSFETEKNPDGTKLALLQCWEFTYAVPSVPSLETASLIPWGDPAESFQFDTKGAYHQPPHTPPAVSLIVFTSGEGTMTIPGTGQKWRGSGGDILIAADTDGSQEMDWKAGTRVVDFSFWGLDAIPSHKVVPAR
;
A
#
# COMPACT_ATOMS: atom_id res chain seq x y z
N MET A 1 36.01 -54.39 10.78
CA MET A 1 36.67 -53.34 11.56
C MET A 1 35.66 -52.21 11.73
N LEU A 2 35.25 -51.95 12.96
CA LEU A 2 34.22 -51.01 13.38
C LEU A 2 34.96 -49.78 13.96
N THR A 3 34.69 -48.56 13.50
CA THR A 3 34.97 -47.28 14.21
C THR A 3 34.25 -46.15 13.46
N LEU A 4 33.06 -45.71 13.90
CA LEU A 4 32.77 -44.61 14.85
C LEU A 4 33.05 -43.19 14.32
N LEU A 5 31.95 -42.45 14.11
CA LEU A 5 31.87 -40.99 13.92
C LEU A 5 32.44 -40.21 15.12
N PRO A 6 32.83 -38.95 14.88
CA PRO A 6 32.58 -37.88 15.84
C PRO A 6 31.61 -36.84 15.25
N ALA A 7 30.59 -36.52 16.06
CA ALA A 7 29.82 -35.29 15.96
C ALA A 7 30.66 -34.12 16.49
N PHE A 8 30.60 -32.97 15.80
CA PHE A 8 30.93 -31.68 16.40
C PHE A 8 29.81 -30.68 16.06
N MET A 9 29.06 -30.36 17.10
CA MET A 9 28.31 -29.11 17.28
C MET A 9 29.29 -27.99 17.62
N LEU A 10 28.99 -26.76 17.19
CA LEU A 10 29.27 -25.44 17.80
C LEU A 10 28.80 -24.39 16.75
N ALA A 11 27.65 -23.75 16.88
CA ALA A 11 27.24 -22.71 17.84
C ALA A 11 27.27 -21.31 17.18
N GLY A 12 26.10 -20.65 17.21
CA GLY A 12 26.01 -19.20 17.36
C GLY A 12 25.99 -18.35 16.09
N CYS A 13 24.80 -18.17 15.51
CA CYS A 13 24.39 -16.80 15.22
C CYS A 13 22.98 -16.62 15.79
N GLU A 14 22.91 -15.73 16.76
CA GLU A 14 21.73 -15.39 17.53
C GLU A 14 20.59 -14.93 16.61
N GLN A 15 19.44 -15.53 16.92
CA GLN A 15 18.09 -15.02 16.82
C GLN A 15 18.02 -13.48 16.70
N ILE A 16 17.74 -12.97 15.50
CA ILE A 16 17.05 -11.68 15.39
C ILE A 16 15.58 -12.00 15.56
N THR A 17 15.14 -11.98 16.80
CA THR A 17 13.74 -11.85 17.15
C THR A 17 13.32 -10.46 16.66
N LEU A 18 12.60 -10.40 15.53
CA LEU A 18 11.73 -9.26 15.26
C LEU A 18 10.48 -9.47 16.11
N ASP A 19 10.61 -9.21 17.41
CA ASP A 19 9.49 -8.94 18.28
C ASP A 19 8.87 -7.60 17.83
N GLY A 20 8.01 -7.70 16.83
CA GLY A 20 6.94 -6.75 16.59
C GLY A 20 5.68 -7.55 16.73
N GLU A 21 5.05 -7.44 17.90
CA GLU A 21 3.78 -8.06 18.26
C GLU A 21 2.76 -7.96 17.11
N ASP A 22 2.62 -9.05 16.34
CA ASP A 22 1.36 -9.39 15.69
C ASP A 22 0.41 -9.83 16.81
N GLU A 23 0.02 -8.90 17.68
CA GLU A 23 -1.14 -9.10 18.52
C GLU A 23 -2.36 -9.16 17.60
N ASN A 24 -2.75 -10.40 17.26
CA ASN A 24 -4.12 -10.77 16.96
C ASN A 24 -4.98 -10.52 18.20
N SER A 25 -5.13 -9.24 18.58
CA SER A 25 -6.08 -8.79 19.58
C SER A 25 -7.47 -8.83 18.96
N ALA A 26 -8.08 -10.01 19.09
CA ALA A 26 -9.42 -10.34 18.64
C ALA A 26 -10.48 -9.71 19.55
N GLU A 27 -10.54 -8.39 19.62
CA GLU A 27 -11.65 -7.70 20.31
C GLU A 27 -12.64 -6.98 19.39
N HIS A 28 -12.34 -6.71 18.12
CA HIS A 28 -13.28 -6.08 17.18
C HIS A 28 -13.08 -6.61 15.74
N GLY A 29 -13.86 -7.63 15.35
CA GLY A 29 -13.91 -8.12 13.96
C GLY A 29 -12.64 -8.83 13.48
N THR A 30 -12.78 -9.73 12.52
CA THR A 30 -11.63 -10.36 11.87
C THR A 30 -10.86 -9.28 11.10
N ILE A 31 -9.56 -9.13 11.37
CA ILE A 31 -8.70 -8.25 10.58
C ILE A 31 -8.59 -8.83 9.17
N HIS A 32 -9.02 -8.06 8.16
CA HIS A 32 -8.92 -8.43 6.76
C HIS A 32 -7.81 -7.64 6.09
N TRP A 33 -6.63 -8.25 6.01
CA TRP A 33 -5.51 -7.69 5.25
C TRP A 33 -5.82 -7.73 3.76
N HIS A 34 -5.75 -6.57 3.12
CA HIS A 34 -5.96 -6.42 1.69
C HIS A 34 -4.64 -6.66 0.95
N LEU A 35 -4.54 -7.81 0.31
CA LEU A 35 -3.35 -8.23 -0.43
C LEU A 35 -3.64 -8.27 -1.92
N CYS A 36 -2.92 -7.46 -2.68
CA CYS A 36 -3.06 -7.47 -4.13
C CYS A 36 -2.40 -8.68 -4.77
N PRO A 37 -2.99 -9.24 -5.85
CA PRO A 37 -2.41 -10.36 -6.55
C PRO A 37 -1.15 -9.95 -7.30
N GLN A 38 -0.37 -10.97 -7.68
CA GLN A 38 0.69 -10.79 -8.67
C GLN A 38 0.08 -10.38 -10.02
N PRO A 39 0.78 -9.56 -10.82
CA PRO A 39 0.32 -9.14 -12.13
C PRO A 39 0.02 -10.30 -13.08
N SER A 40 -0.95 -10.11 -13.97
CA SER A 40 -1.38 -11.12 -14.95
C SER A 40 -0.36 -11.38 -16.06
N SER A 41 0.60 -10.47 -16.26
CA SER A 41 1.69 -10.59 -17.25
C SER A 41 2.93 -9.81 -16.80
N SER A 42 4.06 -10.00 -17.51
CA SER A 42 5.31 -9.24 -17.26
C SER A 42 5.16 -7.74 -17.51
N ASP A 43 4.17 -7.35 -18.32
CA ASP A 43 3.95 -5.99 -18.78
C ASP A 43 2.80 -5.34 -17.99
N ALA A 44 2.51 -5.85 -16.79
CA ALA A 44 1.46 -5.34 -15.92
C ALA A 44 1.99 -5.01 -14.52
N LEU A 45 1.35 -4.04 -13.87
CA LEU A 45 1.51 -3.76 -12.43
C LEU A 45 0.16 -3.80 -11.78
N VAL A 46 0.12 -4.35 -10.57
CA VAL A 46 -1.04 -4.26 -9.69
C VAL A 46 -0.69 -3.31 -8.56
N VAL A 47 -1.49 -2.27 -8.39
CA VAL A 47 -1.32 -1.25 -7.33
C VAL A 47 -2.57 -1.25 -6.45
N PRO A 48 -2.44 -1.24 -5.11
CA PRO A 48 -3.57 -1.00 -4.24
C PRO A 48 -4.13 0.40 -4.47
N ALA A 49 -5.45 0.53 -4.42
CA ALA A 49 -6.16 1.78 -4.59
C ALA A 49 -7.25 1.92 -3.54
N VAL A 50 -7.37 3.11 -2.95
CA VAL A 50 -8.52 3.49 -2.14
C VAL A 50 -9.50 4.23 -3.03
N VAL A 51 -10.76 3.79 -2.99
CA VAL A 51 -11.84 4.34 -3.82
C VAL A 51 -13.08 4.61 -2.99
N SER A 52 -13.83 5.63 -3.39
CA SER A 52 -15.16 5.90 -2.84
C SER A 52 -16.18 4.91 -3.41
N PHE A 53 -16.97 4.29 -2.55
CA PHE A 53 -18.14 3.50 -2.95
C PHE A 53 -19.37 4.41 -3.03
N GLU A 54 -19.75 4.80 -4.25
CA GLU A 54 -20.80 5.80 -4.52
C GLU A 54 -22.17 5.49 -3.88
N THR A 55 -22.46 4.22 -3.61
CA THR A 55 -23.79 3.77 -3.13
C THR A 55 -23.89 3.53 -1.63
N GLU A 56 -22.78 3.49 -0.89
CA GLU A 56 -22.81 3.30 0.57
C GLU A 56 -22.13 4.45 1.30
N LYS A 57 -22.63 4.72 2.51
CA LYS A 57 -22.14 5.79 3.36
C LYS A 57 -21.88 5.28 4.76
N ASN A 58 -20.90 5.87 5.41
CA ASN A 58 -20.68 5.70 6.84
C ASN A 58 -21.84 6.34 7.64
N PRO A 59 -22.02 5.96 8.92
CA PRO A 59 -23.04 6.56 9.79
C PRO A 59 -22.92 8.08 9.95
N ASP A 60 -21.73 8.64 9.76
CA ASP A 60 -21.46 10.08 9.80
C ASP A 60 -21.79 10.81 8.49
N GLY A 61 -22.23 10.08 7.45
CA GLY A 61 -22.63 10.61 6.16
C GLY A 61 -21.52 10.71 5.11
N THR A 62 -20.27 10.40 5.44
CA THR A 62 -19.16 10.29 4.48
C THR A 62 -19.36 9.09 3.54
N LYS A 63 -18.79 9.13 2.33
CA LYS A 63 -18.82 7.95 1.44
C LYS A 63 -18.02 6.82 2.08
N LEU A 64 -18.46 5.58 1.89
CA LEU A 64 -17.69 4.44 2.34
C LEU A 64 -16.47 4.28 1.42
N ALA A 65 -15.26 4.39 1.96
CA ALA A 65 -14.04 4.04 1.22
C ALA A 65 -13.88 2.51 1.15
N LEU A 66 -13.19 2.01 0.14
CA LEU A 66 -12.82 0.61 0.00
C LEU A 66 -11.41 0.48 -0.59
N LEU A 67 -10.69 -0.57 -0.20
CA LEU A 67 -9.48 -0.98 -0.88
C LEU A 67 -9.83 -1.85 -2.09
N GLN A 68 -9.16 -1.58 -3.20
CA GLN A 68 -9.18 -2.35 -4.43
C GLN A 68 -7.76 -2.61 -4.90
N CYS A 69 -7.61 -3.57 -5.82
CA CYS A 69 -6.39 -3.81 -6.55
C CYS A 69 -6.60 -3.43 -8.00
N TRP A 70 -5.80 -2.48 -8.49
CA TRP A 70 -5.90 -1.97 -9.86
C TRP A 70 -4.73 -2.50 -10.69
N GLU A 71 -5.04 -3.24 -11.75
CA GLU A 71 -4.06 -3.70 -12.72
C GLU A 71 -3.97 -2.73 -13.90
N PHE A 72 -2.75 -2.23 -14.14
CA PHE A 72 -2.39 -1.40 -15.28
C PHE A 72 -1.60 -2.22 -16.28
N THR A 73 -1.89 -2.08 -17.57
CA THR A 73 -1.11 -2.70 -18.64
C THR A 73 -0.14 -1.67 -19.25
N TYR A 74 1.15 -1.98 -19.17
CA TYR A 74 2.25 -1.21 -19.76
C TYR A 74 2.52 -1.65 -21.19
N ALA A 75 1.64 -1.30 -22.12
CA ALA A 75 1.89 -1.63 -23.53
C ALA A 75 2.97 -0.75 -24.20
N VAL A 76 3.75 0.05 -23.44
CA VAL A 76 4.62 1.08 -24.03
C VAL A 76 6.05 0.98 -23.47
N PRO A 77 7.06 0.63 -24.29
CA PRO A 77 8.45 1.02 -24.01
C PRO A 77 8.51 2.55 -24.14
N SER A 78 8.20 3.23 -23.06
CA SER A 78 7.95 4.67 -23.04
C SER A 78 9.21 5.52 -22.97
N VAL A 79 10.34 4.91 -22.61
CA VAL A 79 11.63 5.59 -22.57
C VAL A 79 12.58 4.90 -23.55
N PRO A 80 12.90 5.53 -24.69
CA PRO A 80 13.90 5.02 -25.61
C PRO A 80 15.20 4.69 -24.85
N SER A 81 15.67 3.45 -24.98
CA SER A 81 16.90 2.92 -24.36
C SER A 81 16.83 2.47 -22.90
N LEU A 82 15.65 2.41 -22.25
CA LEU A 82 15.50 1.80 -20.93
C LEU A 82 14.57 0.58 -21.00
N GLU A 83 15.17 -0.61 -21.03
CA GLU A 83 14.43 -1.89 -21.15
C GLU A 83 13.63 -2.25 -19.89
N THR A 84 13.89 -1.60 -18.74
CA THR A 84 13.25 -1.90 -17.46
C THR A 84 12.38 -0.75 -16.93
N ALA A 85 12.15 0.30 -17.72
CA ALA A 85 11.30 1.42 -17.31
C ALA A 85 9.87 1.18 -17.77
N SER A 86 8.93 1.21 -16.83
CA SER A 86 7.49 1.19 -17.11
C SER A 86 6.90 2.58 -16.85
N LEU A 87 6.08 3.08 -17.77
CA LEU A 87 5.32 4.31 -17.56
C LEU A 87 3.89 3.94 -17.21
N ILE A 88 3.47 4.24 -15.98
CA ILE A 88 2.05 4.41 -15.71
C ILE A 88 1.69 5.83 -16.15
N PRO A 89 0.80 6.02 -17.13
CA PRO A 89 0.53 7.35 -17.71
C PRO A 89 -0.39 8.18 -16.80
N TRP A 90 0.05 8.45 -15.56
CA TRP A 90 -0.63 9.36 -14.61
C TRP A 90 -0.67 10.82 -15.08
N GLY A 91 0.11 11.15 -16.12
CA GLY A 91 0.29 12.53 -16.56
C GLY A 91 1.20 13.31 -15.60
N ASP A 92 1.15 14.63 -15.70
CA ASP A 92 1.96 15.52 -14.87
C ASP A 92 1.22 15.82 -13.55
N PRO A 93 1.86 15.63 -12.38
CA PRO A 93 1.26 15.99 -11.12
C PRO A 93 1.15 17.52 -11.01
N ALA A 94 0.08 17.98 -10.38
CA ALA A 94 -0.12 19.40 -10.13
C ALA A 94 0.77 19.89 -8.98
N GLU A 95 0.86 19.10 -7.92
CA GLU A 95 1.68 19.36 -6.75
C GLU A 95 2.28 18.05 -6.22
N SER A 96 3.38 18.16 -5.48
CA SER A 96 3.99 17.02 -4.80
C SER A 96 4.40 17.39 -3.39
N PHE A 97 4.04 16.53 -2.42
CA PHE A 97 4.33 16.72 -1.01
C PHE A 97 5.18 15.57 -0.48
N GLN A 98 6.18 15.89 0.33
CA GLN A 98 6.92 14.88 1.09
C GLN A 98 6.47 14.91 2.54
N PHE A 99 6.11 13.74 3.06
CA PHE A 99 5.78 13.56 4.46
C PHE A 99 6.90 12.78 5.15
N ASP A 100 7.40 13.34 6.25
CA ASP A 100 8.50 12.80 7.04
C ASP A 100 8.03 12.52 8.47
N THR A 101 7.70 11.27 8.79
CA THR A 101 7.20 10.90 10.10
C THR A 101 8.38 10.64 11.05
N LYS A 102 8.74 11.62 11.89
CA LYS A 102 9.91 11.51 12.79
C LYS A 102 9.69 10.57 13.97
N GLY A 103 8.47 10.52 14.51
CA GLY A 103 8.03 9.55 15.52
C GLY A 103 6.91 8.67 14.98
N ALA A 104 6.43 7.71 15.76
CA ALA A 104 5.18 7.03 15.41
C ALA A 104 4.04 8.05 15.43
N TYR A 105 3.15 8.00 14.45
CA TYR A 105 2.07 8.96 14.29
C TYR A 105 0.81 8.27 13.79
N HIS A 106 -0.27 8.45 14.54
CA HIS A 106 -1.61 8.07 14.09
C HIS A 106 -2.24 9.28 13.41
N GLN A 107 -2.54 9.13 12.14
CA GLN A 107 -3.33 10.08 11.36
C GLN A 107 -4.79 9.66 11.46
N PRO A 108 -5.65 10.48 12.09
CA PRO A 108 -7.05 10.13 12.28
C PRO A 108 -7.79 9.98 10.94
N PRO A 109 -9.02 9.45 10.97
CA PRO A 109 -9.91 9.38 9.82
C PRO A 109 -9.91 10.70 9.03
N HIS A 110 -9.47 10.64 7.78
CA HIS A 110 -9.35 11.78 6.88
C HIS A 110 -9.67 11.35 5.44
N THR A 111 -9.89 12.34 4.60
CA THR A 111 -10.14 12.17 3.18
C THR A 111 -9.01 12.84 2.40
N PRO A 112 -8.43 12.18 1.38
CA PRO A 112 -7.46 12.81 0.49
C PRO A 112 -8.05 14.08 -0.16
N PRO A 113 -7.30 15.20 -0.19
CA PRO A 113 -7.79 16.46 -0.76
C PRO A 113 -7.87 16.43 -2.30
N ALA A 114 -7.22 15.45 -2.93
CA ALA A 114 -7.11 15.29 -4.37
C ALA A 114 -6.82 13.81 -4.69
N VAL A 115 -6.92 13.44 -5.97
CA VAL A 115 -6.42 12.14 -6.43
C VAL A 115 -4.91 12.14 -6.29
N SER A 116 -4.35 11.08 -5.71
CA SER A 116 -2.93 11.03 -5.40
C SER A 116 -2.29 9.70 -5.72
N LEU A 117 -1.03 9.77 -6.19
CA LEU A 117 -0.10 8.64 -6.23
C LEU A 117 0.85 8.78 -5.04
N ILE A 118 0.74 7.88 -4.07
CA ILE A 118 1.55 7.89 -2.85
C ILE A 118 2.65 6.86 -3.00
N VAL A 119 3.90 7.30 -2.95
CA VAL A 119 5.09 6.46 -3.05
C VAL A 119 5.78 6.36 -1.70
N PHE A 120 5.87 5.16 -1.16
CA PHE A 120 6.63 4.89 0.05
C PHE A 120 8.11 4.83 -0.29
N THR A 121 8.87 5.84 0.12
CA THR A 121 10.32 5.89 -0.16
C THR A 121 11.13 5.16 0.93
N SER A 122 10.63 5.12 2.17
CA SER A 122 11.21 4.35 3.27
C SER A 122 10.22 4.14 4.41
N GLY A 123 10.48 3.16 5.28
CA GLY A 123 9.68 2.87 6.47
C GLY A 123 8.42 2.08 6.15
N GLU A 124 7.38 2.26 6.97
CA GLU A 124 6.17 1.44 6.94
C GLU A 124 4.95 2.20 7.48
N GLY A 125 3.79 1.98 6.87
CA GLY A 125 2.51 2.48 7.34
C GLY A 125 1.42 1.42 7.20
N THR A 126 0.42 1.47 8.08
CA THR A 126 -0.80 0.67 7.96
C THR A 126 -1.99 1.59 7.72
N MET A 127 -2.68 1.36 6.62
CA MET A 127 -3.97 1.96 6.34
C MET A 127 -5.07 1.09 6.92
N THR A 128 -6.07 1.73 7.52
CA THR A 128 -7.34 1.08 7.86
C THR A 128 -8.48 1.84 7.21
N ILE A 129 -9.44 1.11 6.67
CA ILE A 129 -10.70 1.65 6.15
C ILE A 129 -11.76 1.51 7.25
N PRO A 130 -12.18 2.63 7.88
CA PRO A 130 -13.20 2.60 8.93
C PRO A 130 -14.49 1.91 8.46
N GLY A 131 -15.14 1.17 9.36
CA GLY A 131 -16.42 0.50 9.09
C GLY A 131 -16.34 -0.78 8.25
N THR A 132 -15.22 -1.05 7.55
CA THR A 132 -15.06 -2.26 6.71
C THR A 132 -14.11 -3.30 7.30
N GLY A 133 -13.23 -2.87 8.21
CA GLY A 133 -12.17 -3.72 8.77
C GLY A 133 -11.05 -4.06 7.78
N GLN A 134 -11.08 -3.50 6.56
CA GLN A 134 -10.01 -3.68 5.59
C GLN A 134 -8.77 -2.92 6.04
N LYS A 135 -7.62 -3.60 5.98
CA LYS A 135 -6.32 -3.01 6.29
C LYS A 135 -5.34 -3.23 5.15
N TRP A 136 -4.53 -2.23 4.84
CA TRP A 136 -3.42 -2.37 3.90
C TRP A 136 -2.11 -1.97 4.58
N ARG A 137 -1.02 -2.65 4.26
CA ARG A 137 0.32 -2.35 4.79
C ARG A 137 1.21 -1.92 3.64
N GLY A 138 1.78 -0.72 3.77
CA GLY A 138 2.77 -0.18 2.86
C GLY A 138 4.15 -0.14 3.49
N SER A 139 5.17 -0.35 2.68
CA SER A 139 6.57 -0.33 3.04
C SER A 139 7.43 0.36 1.98
N GLY A 140 8.69 0.67 2.27
CA GLY A 140 9.60 1.29 1.31
C GLY A 140 9.67 0.53 -0.02
N GLY A 141 9.36 1.21 -1.12
CA GLY A 141 9.23 0.64 -2.47
C GLY A 141 7.78 0.46 -2.93
N ASP A 142 6.82 0.45 -2.00
CA ASP A 142 5.41 0.30 -2.32
C ASP A 142 4.78 1.60 -2.84
N ILE A 143 3.71 1.44 -3.60
CA ILE A 143 2.91 2.52 -4.16
C ILE A 143 1.45 2.27 -3.78
N LEU A 144 0.74 3.34 -3.46
CA LEU A 144 -0.70 3.36 -3.20
C LEU A 144 -1.36 4.45 -4.03
N ILE A 145 -2.55 4.18 -4.51
CA ILE A 145 -3.40 5.16 -5.17
C ILE A 145 -4.48 5.61 -4.19
N ALA A 146 -4.57 6.90 -3.95
CA ALA A 146 -5.71 7.51 -3.28
C ALA A 146 -6.59 8.15 -4.37
N ALA A 147 -7.53 7.38 -4.92
CA ALA A 147 -8.50 7.87 -5.90
C ALA A 147 -9.79 8.39 -5.23
N ASP A 148 -9.95 8.10 -3.94
CA ASP A 148 -11.05 8.58 -3.12
C ASP A 148 -10.78 10.00 -2.61
N THR A 149 -11.70 10.92 -2.90
CA THR A 149 -11.68 12.30 -2.36
C THR A 149 -12.86 12.60 -1.45
N ASP A 150 -13.68 11.60 -1.10
CA ASP A 150 -14.91 11.78 -0.33
C ASP A 150 -15.11 10.75 0.80
N GLY A 151 -14.37 9.64 0.77
CA GLY A 151 -14.39 8.59 1.78
C GLY A 151 -13.22 8.71 2.75
N SER A 152 -13.41 8.10 3.91
CA SER A 152 -12.48 8.23 5.01
C SER A 152 -11.52 7.05 5.09
N GLN A 153 -10.26 7.34 5.38
CA GLN A 153 -9.21 6.38 5.69
C GLN A 153 -8.41 6.88 6.89
N GLU A 154 -7.82 5.98 7.66
CA GLU A 154 -6.87 6.32 8.74
C GLU A 154 -5.51 5.67 8.45
N MET A 155 -4.45 6.28 8.96
CA MET A 155 -3.08 5.80 8.75
C MET A 155 -2.31 5.75 10.07
N ASP A 156 -1.74 4.59 10.36
CA ASP A 156 -0.75 4.40 11.41
C ASP A 156 0.65 4.36 10.79
N TRP A 157 1.44 5.40 11.06
CA TRP A 157 2.78 5.56 10.53
C TRP A 157 3.83 5.13 11.55
N LYS A 158 4.77 4.26 11.15
CA LYS A 158 5.96 3.98 11.97
C LYS A 158 6.93 5.16 11.93
N ALA A 159 7.69 5.33 13.01
CA ALA A 159 8.77 6.30 13.07
C ALA A 159 9.79 6.05 11.95
N GLY A 160 10.27 7.11 11.31
CA GLY A 160 11.21 7.05 10.19
C GLY A 160 10.56 6.79 8.83
N THR A 161 9.24 6.75 8.75
CA THR A 161 8.53 6.58 7.48
C THR A 161 8.60 7.86 6.65
N ARG A 162 8.83 7.68 5.34
CA ARG A 162 8.80 8.77 4.37
C ARG A 162 7.98 8.36 3.16
N VAL A 163 7.00 9.18 2.83
CA VAL A 163 6.21 9.04 1.61
C VAL A 163 6.26 10.31 0.78
N VAL A 164 6.15 10.17 -0.53
CA VAL A 164 5.93 11.28 -1.46
C VAL A 164 4.55 11.11 -2.06
N ASP A 165 3.72 12.13 -1.91
CA ASP A 165 2.38 12.22 -2.47
C ASP A 165 2.44 13.10 -3.72
N PHE A 166 2.08 12.54 -4.87
CA PHE A 166 1.90 13.28 -6.11
C PHE A 166 0.40 13.50 -6.32
N SER A 167 -0.04 14.74 -6.18
CA SER A 167 -1.46 15.10 -6.24
C SER A 167 -1.85 15.58 -7.65
N PHE A 168 -3.04 15.18 -8.09
CA PHE A 168 -3.61 15.49 -9.40
C PHE A 168 -4.98 16.14 -9.24
N TRP A 169 -5.25 17.17 -10.04
CA TRP A 169 -6.55 17.82 -10.06
C TRP A 169 -7.51 17.01 -10.93
N GLY A 170 -8.57 16.47 -10.33
CA GLY A 170 -9.64 15.77 -11.03
C GLY A 170 -9.44 14.26 -11.17
N LEU A 171 -10.55 13.55 -11.39
CA LEU A 171 -10.57 12.09 -11.57
C LEU A 171 -10.08 11.65 -12.96
N ASP A 172 -9.98 12.57 -13.92
CA ASP A 172 -9.45 12.34 -15.26
C ASP A 172 -7.95 12.03 -15.26
N ALA A 173 -7.25 12.31 -14.16
CA ALA A 173 -5.88 11.87 -13.93
C ALA A 173 -5.73 10.35 -13.71
N ILE A 174 -6.81 9.64 -13.37
CA ILE A 174 -6.75 8.20 -13.12
C ILE A 174 -6.53 7.45 -14.44
N PRO A 175 -5.41 6.73 -14.60
CA PRO A 175 -5.15 5.98 -15.82
C PRO A 175 -6.13 4.82 -15.99
N SER A 176 -6.34 4.41 -17.24
CA SER A 176 -7.14 3.21 -17.56
C SER A 176 -6.55 1.98 -16.86
N HIS A 177 -7.39 1.26 -16.12
CA HIS A 177 -7.02 0.09 -15.33
C HIS A 177 -8.15 -0.94 -15.29
N LYS A 178 -7.84 -2.12 -14.76
CA LYS A 178 -8.82 -3.16 -14.42
C LYS A 178 -8.81 -3.39 -12.92
N VAL A 179 -9.99 -3.48 -12.30
CA VAL A 179 -10.07 -3.96 -10.92
C VAL A 179 -9.88 -5.47 -10.93
N VAL A 180 -8.93 -5.96 -10.14
CA VAL A 180 -8.63 -7.39 -9.98
C VAL A 180 -8.92 -7.85 -8.55
N PRO A 181 -9.31 -9.12 -8.33
CA PRO A 181 -9.62 -9.60 -6.98
C PRO A 181 -8.40 -9.60 -6.06
N ALA A 182 -8.57 -9.08 -4.84
CA ALA A 182 -7.61 -9.27 -3.74
C ALA A 182 -7.54 -10.74 -3.31
N ARG A 183 -6.45 -11.11 -2.63
CA ARG A 183 -6.16 -12.48 -2.14
C ARG A 183 -6.48 -12.67 -0.67
#